data_AF-A0AA97H5Q8-F1
#
_entry.id   AF-A0AA97H5Q8-F1
#
_cell.length_a   1.000
_cell.length_b   1.000
_cell.length_c   1.000
_cell.angle_alpha   90.00
_cell.angle_beta   90.00
_cell.angle_gamma   90.00
#
_symmetry.space_group_name_H-M   'P 1'
#
loop_
_entity.id
_entity.type
_entity.pdbx_description
1 polymer ?
#
loop_
_entity_poly.entity_id
_entity_poly.type
_entity_poly.pdbx_seq_one_letter_code
_entity_poly.pdbx_strand_id
1 'polypeptide(L)'
;MFINQSCQTEDDIFENQEQKIALQKFESLFLEIQPKIENTFDKQNLILSKKSTKSNVLDKQTVKKSKEILTPLVKGSKELLKSYGINESDFLEEFADSNDPRIAFVGLMILSANKKKEKDNLVSINYASFFVASAYATNMDMEPDWYDCMLRSVGIDAVVELLKGKVTKAIAKKAIRKIASRTLGWIGAAIAVYEFGDCMDWYNFRDDE
;
A
#
# COMPACT_ATOMS: atom_id res chain seq x y z
N MET A 1 -9.13 48.65 18.18
CA MET A 1 -9.20 48.01 16.85
C MET A 1 -8.57 46.64 17.00
N PHE A 2 -9.38 45.61 17.22
CA PHE A 2 -8.93 44.22 17.33
C PHE A 2 -9.27 43.55 16.00
N ILE A 3 -8.26 43.09 15.27
CA ILE A 3 -8.45 42.32 14.05
C ILE A 3 -8.35 40.84 14.44
N ASN A 4 -9.45 40.15 14.19
CA ASN A 4 -9.72 38.75 14.50
C ASN A 4 -8.77 37.82 13.70
N GLN A 5 -7.90 37.07 14.37
CA GLN A 5 -7.11 35.98 13.76
C GLN A 5 -7.81 34.63 13.98
N SER A 6 -9.05 34.47 13.50
CA SER A 6 -9.83 33.24 13.68
C SER A 6 -10.03 32.41 12.40
N CYS A 7 -9.41 32.78 11.27
CA CYS A 7 -9.56 32.06 9.99
C CYS A 7 -8.42 31.08 9.65
N GLN A 8 -7.75 30.47 10.64
CA GLN A 8 -6.74 29.43 10.37
C GLN A 8 -7.12 28.04 10.91
N THR A 9 -8.23 27.92 11.64
CA THR A 9 -8.62 26.65 12.30
C THR A 9 -9.69 25.87 11.54
N GLU A 10 -10.49 26.50 10.69
CA GLU A 10 -11.60 25.81 10.02
C GLU A 10 -11.10 24.93 8.86
N ASP A 11 -10.23 25.44 7.99
CA ASP A 11 -9.73 24.70 6.82
C ASP A 11 -8.94 23.42 7.18
N ASP A 12 -8.08 23.47 8.22
CA ASP A 12 -7.25 22.33 8.65
C ASP A 12 -8.11 21.20 9.29
N ILE A 13 -9.26 21.52 9.87
CA ILE A 13 -10.18 20.53 10.47
C ILE A 13 -10.98 19.81 9.38
N PHE A 14 -11.48 20.55 8.38
CA PHE A 14 -12.23 19.96 7.26
C PHE A 14 -11.33 19.12 6.34
N GLU A 15 -10.11 19.58 6.03
CA GLU A 15 -9.16 18.85 5.19
C GLU A 15 -8.74 17.51 5.84
N ASN A 16 -8.64 17.48 7.18
CA ASN A 16 -8.35 16.26 7.95
C ASN A 16 -9.54 15.28 7.97
N GLN A 17 -10.77 15.80 8.01
CA GLN A 17 -11.98 14.97 8.01
C GLN A 17 -12.25 14.31 6.64
N GLU A 18 -12.05 15.04 5.54
CA GLU A 18 -12.15 14.48 4.18
C GLU A 18 -11.12 13.37 3.93
N GLN A 19 -9.86 13.60 4.35
CA GLN A 19 -8.80 12.60 4.29
C GLN A 19 -9.15 11.35 5.08
N LYS A 20 -9.69 11.51 6.30
CA LYS A 20 -10.10 10.37 7.15
C LYS A 20 -11.22 9.54 6.53
N ILE A 21 -12.24 10.18 5.96
CA ILE A 21 -13.36 9.49 5.29
C ILE A 21 -12.84 8.72 4.06
N ALA A 22 -12.00 9.38 3.25
CA ALA A 22 -11.41 8.76 2.06
C ALA A 22 -10.52 7.55 2.43
N LEU A 23 -9.74 7.66 3.50
CA LEU A 23 -8.93 6.56 4.06
C LEU A 23 -9.80 5.38 4.47
N GLN A 24 -10.85 5.61 5.26
CA GLN A 24 -11.74 4.54 5.73
C GLN A 24 -12.47 3.84 4.58
N LYS A 25 -12.89 4.59 3.56
CA LYS A 25 -13.49 4.04 2.35
C LYS A 25 -12.50 3.16 1.60
N PHE A 26 -11.27 3.63 1.45
CA PHE A 26 -10.21 2.89 0.77
C PHE A 26 -9.79 1.63 1.55
N GLU A 27 -9.70 1.72 2.87
CA GLU A 27 -9.44 0.58 3.75
C GLU A 27 -10.52 -0.49 3.61
N SER A 28 -11.79 -0.10 3.70
CA SER A 28 -12.92 -1.03 3.52
C SER A 28 -12.86 -1.73 2.15
N LEU A 29 -12.51 -0.99 1.10
CA LEU A 29 -12.34 -1.54 -0.25
C LEU A 29 -11.18 -2.55 -0.30
N PHE A 30 -10.05 -2.25 0.34
CA PHE A 30 -8.92 -3.16 0.42
C PHE A 30 -9.29 -4.46 1.14
N LEU A 31 -9.96 -4.37 2.28
CA LEU A 31 -10.43 -5.52 3.06
C LEU A 31 -11.43 -6.39 2.27
N GLU A 32 -12.27 -5.79 1.42
CA GLU A 32 -13.17 -6.53 0.53
C GLU A 32 -12.43 -7.29 -0.59
N ILE A 33 -11.29 -6.76 -1.03
CA ILE A 33 -10.50 -7.30 -2.13
C ILE A 33 -9.50 -8.35 -1.65
N GLN A 34 -9.01 -8.23 -0.41
CA GLN A 34 -8.10 -9.19 0.22
C GLN A 34 -8.50 -10.66 0.01
N PRO A 35 -9.74 -11.11 0.31
CA PRO A 35 -10.13 -12.50 0.07
C PRO A 35 -10.15 -12.87 -1.42
N LYS A 36 -10.36 -11.91 -2.33
CA LYS A 36 -10.26 -12.15 -3.78
C LYS A 36 -8.81 -12.40 -4.17
N ILE A 37 -7.84 -11.72 -3.57
CA ILE A 37 -6.42 -11.95 -3.82
C ILE A 37 -6.04 -13.36 -3.36
N GLU A 38 -6.41 -13.73 -2.15
CA GLU A 38 -6.16 -15.06 -1.57
C GLU A 38 -6.67 -16.17 -2.50
N ASN A 39 -7.93 -16.10 -2.92
CA ASN A 39 -8.56 -17.13 -3.74
C ASN A 39 -8.17 -17.10 -5.24
N THR A 40 -7.41 -16.10 -5.70
CA THR A 40 -7.09 -15.97 -7.14
C THR A 40 -5.92 -16.84 -7.58
N PHE A 41 -4.97 -17.07 -6.67
CA PHE A 41 -3.69 -17.69 -6.95
C PHE A 41 -3.58 -19.05 -6.25
N ASP A 42 -4.22 -20.07 -6.82
CA ASP A 42 -4.00 -21.45 -6.35
C ASP A 42 -2.59 -21.97 -6.73
N LYS A 43 -2.10 -22.94 -5.94
CA LYS A 43 -0.80 -23.66 -6.09
C LYS A 43 -0.43 -24.06 -7.54
N GLN A 44 -1.40 -24.22 -8.45
CA GLN A 44 -1.12 -24.54 -9.87
C GLN A 44 -0.38 -23.43 -10.63
N ASN A 45 -0.54 -22.16 -10.27
CA ASN A 45 0.24 -21.08 -10.91
C ASN A 45 1.70 -21.03 -10.42
N LEU A 46 2.03 -21.67 -9.29
CA LEU A 46 3.39 -21.79 -8.77
C LEU A 46 4.28 -22.76 -9.56
N ILE A 47 3.71 -23.78 -10.22
CA ILE A 47 4.48 -24.85 -10.86
C ILE A 47 5.14 -24.39 -12.18
N LEU A 48 4.65 -23.30 -12.78
CA LEU A 48 5.24 -22.71 -14.00
C LEU A 48 6.51 -21.87 -13.74
N SER A 49 6.78 -21.44 -12.51
CA SER A 49 8.01 -20.66 -12.20
C SER A 49 9.18 -21.52 -11.73
N LYS A 50 8.93 -22.70 -11.15
CA LYS A 50 10.00 -23.58 -10.63
C LYS A 50 10.50 -24.65 -11.62
N LYS A 51 9.77 -24.95 -12.71
CA LYS A 51 10.03 -26.18 -13.50
C LYS A 51 10.49 -26.01 -14.95
N SER A 52 10.72 -24.81 -15.48
CA SER A 52 11.32 -24.68 -16.82
C SER A 52 12.44 -23.65 -16.89
N THR A 53 13.64 -24.19 -17.09
CA THR A 53 14.74 -23.53 -17.79
C THR A 53 14.19 -22.89 -19.07
N LYS A 54 14.23 -21.54 -19.16
CA LYS A 54 13.73 -20.66 -20.25
C LYS A 54 12.23 -20.32 -20.25
N SER A 55 11.84 -19.35 -19.43
CA SER A 55 11.27 -18.05 -19.87
C SER A 55 10.63 -17.34 -18.68
N ASN A 56 11.20 -16.21 -18.25
CA ASN A 56 10.70 -15.34 -17.17
C ASN A 56 9.41 -14.57 -17.53
N VAL A 57 8.52 -15.18 -18.32
CA VAL A 57 7.28 -14.53 -18.76
C VAL A 57 6.16 -14.99 -17.83
N LEU A 58 5.81 -14.10 -16.92
CA LEU A 58 4.57 -14.17 -16.18
C LEU A 58 3.41 -14.42 -17.17
N ASP A 59 2.63 -15.48 -16.95
CA ASP A 59 1.58 -15.84 -17.90
C ASP A 59 0.51 -14.74 -18.05
N LYS A 60 -0.04 -14.61 -19.26
CA LYS A 60 -1.07 -13.61 -19.59
C LYS A 60 -2.30 -13.74 -18.70
N GLN A 61 -2.65 -14.95 -18.27
CA GLN A 61 -3.78 -15.19 -17.36
C GLN A 61 -3.52 -14.57 -15.98
N THR A 62 -2.29 -14.67 -15.47
CA THR A 62 -1.89 -14.07 -14.19
C THR A 62 -1.96 -12.55 -14.25
N VAL A 63 -1.46 -11.94 -15.33
CA VAL A 63 -1.57 -10.49 -15.54
C VAL A 63 -3.04 -10.07 -15.62
N LYS A 64 -3.88 -10.83 -16.33
CA LYS A 64 -5.32 -10.55 -16.46
C LYS A 64 -6.04 -10.62 -15.11
N LYS A 65 -5.83 -11.68 -14.32
CA LYS A 65 -6.41 -11.84 -12.98
C LYS A 65 -5.99 -10.69 -12.05
N SER A 66 -4.70 -10.36 -12.07
CA SER A 66 -4.17 -9.23 -11.28
C SER A 66 -4.81 -7.91 -11.71
N LYS A 67 -5.08 -7.72 -13.00
CA LYS A 67 -5.78 -6.56 -13.51
C LYS A 67 -7.21 -6.45 -12.99
N GLU A 68 -7.95 -7.56 -13.00
CA GLU A 68 -9.33 -7.60 -12.48
C GLU A 68 -9.38 -7.25 -10.98
N ILE A 69 -8.39 -7.72 -10.20
CA ILE A 69 -8.30 -7.50 -8.75
C ILE A 69 -7.85 -6.10 -8.38
N LEU A 70 -6.83 -5.57 -9.07
CA LEU A 70 -6.23 -4.29 -8.73
C LEU A 70 -6.99 -3.11 -9.31
N THR A 71 -7.79 -3.27 -10.38
CA THR A 71 -8.53 -2.15 -10.98
C THR A 71 -9.43 -1.40 -9.99
N PRO A 72 -10.22 -2.09 -9.13
CA PRO A 72 -10.95 -1.42 -8.06
C PRO A 72 -10.04 -0.65 -7.10
N LEU A 73 -8.89 -1.23 -6.71
CA LEU A 73 -7.91 -0.54 -5.86
C LEU A 73 -7.28 0.68 -6.53
N VAL A 74 -7.01 0.63 -7.83
CA VAL A 74 -6.53 1.78 -8.61
C VAL A 74 -7.57 2.90 -8.57
N LYS A 75 -8.85 2.59 -8.76
CA LYS A 75 -9.93 3.57 -8.68
C LYS A 75 -10.07 4.16 -7.27
N GLY A 76 -10.13 3.31 -6.25
CA GLY A 76 -10.21 3.74 -4.86
C GLY A 76 -9.00 4.57 -4.42
N SER A 77 -7.80 4.21 -4.92
CA SER A 77 -6.59 4.99 -4.67
C SER A 77 -6.66 6.36 -5.31
N LYS A 78 -7.17 6.50 -6.54
CA LYS A 78 -7.39 7.81 -7.15
C LYS A 78 -8.34 8.69 -6.33
N GLU A 79 -9.40 8.10 -5.77
CA GLU A 79 -10.32 8.81 -4.88
C GLU A 79 -9.63 9.24 -3.57
N LEU A 80 -8.83 8.36 -2.97
CA LEU A 80 -8.02 8.68 -1.79
C LEU A 80 -7.00 9.79 -2.08
N LEU A 81 -6.25 9.68 -3.18
CA LEU A 81 -5.17 10.60 -3.52
C LEU A 81 -5.70 12.03 -3.76
N LYS A 82 -6.93 12.17 -4.28
CA LYS A 82 -7.60 13.46 -4.43
C LYS A 82 -7.81 14.18 -3.09
N SER A 83 -8.13 13.47 -2.00
CA SER A 83 -8.27 14.11 -0.67
C SER A 83 -6.93 14.57 -0.08
N TYR A 84 -5.80 14.07 -0.63
CA TYR A 84 -4.46 14.58 -0.37
C TYR A 84 -4.02 15.67 -1.36
N GLY A 85 -4.96 16.19 -2.15
CA GLY A 85 -4.73 17.22 -3.16
C GLY A 85 -3.95 16.74 -4.38
N ILE A 86 -3.87 15.41 -4.61
CA ILE A 86 -3.13 14.82 -5.72
C ILE A 86 -4.11 14.51 -6.86
N ASN A 87 -3.87 15.12 -8.01
CA ASN A 87 -4.78 15.07 -9.15
C ASN A 87 -4.23 14.17 -10.25
N GLU A 88 -5.06 13.88 -11.25
CA GLU A 88 -4.69 12.96 -12.35
C GLU A 88 -3.40 13.37 -13.07
N SER A 89 -3.18 14.68 -13.23
CA SER A 89 -1.94 15.24 -13.79
C SER A 89 -0.69 14.85 -13.01
N ASP A 90 -0.80 14.69 -11.68
CA ASP A 90 0.34 14.36 -10.82
C ASP A 90 0.83 12.91 -11.00
N PHE A 91 0.01 12.03 -11.60
CA PHE A 91 0.40 10.66 -11.92
C PHE A 91 0.72 10.47 -13.40
N LEU A 92 0.05 11.20 -14.31
CA LEU A 92 0.27 11.07 -15.75
C LEU A 92 1.70 11.43 -16.16
N GLU A 93 2.33 12.36 -15.44
CA GLU A 93 3.76 12.69 -15.62
C GLU A 93 4.69 11.49 -15.35
N GLU A 94 4.28 10.56 -14.48
CA GLU A 94 5.15 9.51 -13.93
C GLU A 94 4.77 8.10 -14.42
N PHE A 95 3.49 7.84 -14.70
CA PHE A 95 2.97 6.50 -15.00
C PHE A 95 2.52 6.29 -16.45
N ALA A 96 2.41 7.35 -17.26
CA ALA A 96 1.94 7.32 -18.66
C ALA A 96 0.51 6.78 -18.92
N ASP A 97 -0.07 6.02 -17.99
CA ASP A 97 -1.45 5.52 -18.00
C ASP A 97 -2.16 5.94 -16.70
N SER A 98 -3.35 6.54 -16.81
CA SER A 98 -4.12 6.93 -15.62
C SER A 98 -4.74 5.73 -14.89
N ASN A 99 -4.71 4.54 -15.48
CA ASN A 99 -5.12 3.27 -14.86
C ASN A 99 -3.93 2.38 -14.50
N ASP A 100 -2.73 2.96 -14.41
CA ASP A 100 -1.54 2.21 -14.02
C ASP A 100 -1.72 1.57 -12.62
N PRO A 101 -1.42 0.26 -12.46
CA PRO A 101 -1.60 -0.45 -11.20
C PRO A 101 -0.73 0.09 -10.07
N ARG A 102 0.34 0.81 -10.39
CA ARG A 102 1.22 1.46 -9.42
C ARG A 102 0.50 2.48 -8.57
N ILE A 103 -0.58 3.06 -9.09
CA ILE A 103 -1.46 3.96 -8.33
C ILE A 103 -2.07 3.24 -7.12
N ALA A 104 -2.41 1.94 -7.24
CA ALA A 104 -2.91 1.16 -6.12
C ALA A 104 -1.88 1.06 -4.99
N PHE A 105 -0.61 0.86 -5.32
CA PHE A 105 0.47 0.81 -4.33
C PHE A 105 0.68 2.14 -3.61
N VAL A 106 0.51 3.28 -4.30
CA VAL A 106 0.55 4.60 -3.64
C VAL A 106 -0.57 4.70 -2.59
N GLY A 107 -1.80 4.31 -2.94
CA GLY A 107 -2.93 4.32 -2.02
C GLY A 107 -2.70 3.42 -0.81
N LEU A 108 -2.20 2.20 -1.03
CA LEU A 108 -1.86 1.26 0.03
C LEU A 108 -0.78 1.81 0.96
N MET A 109 0.27 2.46 0.43
CA MET A 109 1.30 3.08 1.27
C MET A 109 0.75 4.21 2.15
N ILE A 110 -0.16 5.04 1.63
CA ILE A 110 -0.82 6.09 2.42
C ILE A 110 -1.66 5.45 3.53
N LEU A 111 -2.40 4.39 3.23
CA LEU A 111 -3.16 3.64 4.22
C LEU A 111 -2.24 3.05 5.30
N SER A 112 -1.15 2.38 4.92
CA SER A 112 -0.16 1.82 5.83
C SER A 112 0.48 2.87 6.74
N ALA A 113 0.82 4.04 6.18
CA ALA A 113 1.38 5.14 6.96
C ALA A 113 0.41 5.67 8.02
N ASN A 114 -0.90 5.68 7.74
CA ASN A 114 -1.90 6.06 8.72
C ASN A 114 -2.11 4.96 9.77
N LYS A 115 -2.16 3.69 9.37
CA LYS A 115 -2.27 2.56 10.32
C LYS A 115 -1.10 2.46 11.28
N LYS A 116 0.11 2.69 10.78
CA LYS A 116 1.30 2.73 11.64
C LYS A 116 1.22 3.84 12.68
N LYS A 117 0.77 5.04 12.29
CA LYS A 117 0.56 6.14 13.25
C LYS A 117 -0.52 5.83 14.27
N GLU A 118 -1.62 5.19 13.87
CA GLU A 118 -2.65 4.74 14.81
C GLU A 118 -2.04 3.78 15.84
N LYS A 119 -1.25 2.80 15.38
CA LYS A 119 -0.54 1.85 16.26
C LYS A 119 0.47 2.55 17.18
N ASP A 120 1.30 3.44 16.63
CA ASP A 120 2.30 4.20 17.41
C ASP A 120 1.61 5.13 18.44
N ASN A 121 0.50 5.78 18.08
CA ASN A 121 -0.29 6.60 19.00
C ASN A 121 -0.91 5.76 20.13
N LEU A 122 -1.41 4.56 19.83
CA LEU A 122 -1.92 3.63 20.85
C LEU A 122 -0.81 3.15 21.80
N VAL A 123 0.38 2.87 21.27
CA VAL A 123 1.55 2.46 22.06
C VAL A 123 2.13 3.64 22.88
N SER A 124 1.93 4.89 22.44
CA SER A 124 2.33 6.09 23.18
C SER A 124 1.48 6.36 24.42
N ILE A 125 0.33 5.68 24.59
CA ILE A 125 -0.43 5.64 25.84
C ILE A 125 0.30 4.70 26.81
N ASN A 126 1.33 5.23 27.47
CA ASN A 126 2.01 4.63 28.63
C ASN A 126 2.68 3.25 28.43
N TYR A 127 3.75 3.19 27.64
CA TYR A 127 4.76 2.11 27.70
C TYR A 127 6.20 2.61 27.98
N ALA A 128 6.34 3.89 28.32
CA ALA A 128 7.62 4.49 28.72
C ALA A 128 8.23 3.86 29.99
N SER A 129 7.54 2.91 30.64
CA SER A 129 8.05 2.16 31.78
C SER A 129 8.65 0.80 31.45
N PHE A 130 8.67 0.28 30.20
CA PHE A 130 9.17 -1.09 30.03
C PHE A 130 10.00 -1.47 28.80
N PHE A 131 10.04 -0.74 27.67
CA PHE A 131 10.94 -1.15 26.56
C PHE A 131 11.61 0.01 25.82
N VAL A 132 12.93 0.04 25.95
CA VAL A 132 13.90 0.90 25.27
C VAL A 132 13.96 0.57 23.77
N ALA A 133 14.13 1.61 22.96
CA ALA A 133 14.20 1.59 21.50
C ALA A 133 15.11 0.51 20.91
N SER A 134 14.56 -0.36 20.06
CA SER A 134 15.32 -1.16 19.10
C SER A 134 15.08 -0.64 17.68
N ALA A 135 16.06 0.08 17.15
CA ALA A 135 16.18 0.25 15.71
C ALA A 135 16.42 -1.14 15.09
N TYR A 136 15.50 -1.59 14.24
CA TYR A 136 15.55 -2.87 13.51
C TYR A 136 15.73 -4.12 14.39
N ALA A 137 14.63 -4.64 14.94
CA ALA A 137 14.59 -5.99 15.48
C ALA A 137 13.56 -6.82 14.70
N THR A 138 14.07 -7.67 13.81
CA THR A 138 13.39 -8.88 13.37
C THR A 138 13.27 -9.86 14.54
N ASN A 139 12.15 -10.56 14.58
CA ASN A 139 11.83 -11.79 15.34
C ASN A 139 11.14 -11.62 16.71
N MET A 140 9.81 -11.71 16.69
CA MET A 140 8.98 -12.50 17.61
C MET A 140 7.68 -12.81 16.86
N ASP A 141 7.18 -14.05 16.96
CA ASP A 141 6.04 -14.61 16.22
C ASP A 141 4.76 -13.74 16.29
N MET A 142 4.70 -12.73 15.44
CA MET A 142 3.54 -11.89 15.20
C MET A 142 3.25 -12.05 13.71
N GLU A 143 2.03 -12.48 13.37
CA GLU A 143 1.59 -12.54 11.98
C GLU A 143 2.03 -11.26 11.26
N PRO A 144 2.66 -11.35 10.07
CA PRO A 144 3.14 -10.17 9.39
C PRO A 144 1.96 -9.24 9.14
N ASP A 145 2.02 -8.03 9.69
CA ASP A 145 1.02 -7.01 9.41
C ASP A 145 0.96 -6.83 7.88
N TRP A 146 -0.24 -6.79 7.30
CA TRP A 146 -0.41 -6.75 5.84
C TRP A 146 0.40 -5.63 5.16
N TYR A 147 0.66 -4.53 5.86
CA TYR A 147 1.46 -3.45 5.31
C TYR A 147 2.96 -3.77 5.18
N ASP A 148 3.53 -4.60 6.05
CA ASP A 148 4.93 -5.02 5.94
C ASP A 148 5.11 -5.93 4.71
N CYS A 149 4.16 -6.83 4.48
CA CYS A 149 4.11 -7.65 3.27
C CYS A 149 3.95 -6.83 2.01
N MET A 150 3.10 -5.80 2.03
CA MET A 150 2.91 -4.90 0.89
C MET A 150 4.17 -4.08 0.58
N LEU A 151 4.88 -3.55 1.59
CA LEU A 151 6.13 -2.82 1.35
C LEU A 151 7.22 -3.73 0.77
N ARG A 152 7.29 -4.97 1.27
CA ARG A 152 8.21 -6.00 0.76
C ARG A 152 7.90 -6.36 -0.69
N SER A 153 6.64 -6.62 -1.03
CA SER A 153 6.25 -7.10 -2.37
C SER A 153 6.36 -6.05 -3.47
N VAL A 154 6.26 -4.77 -3.12
CA VAL A 154 6.49 -3.67 -4.07
C VAL A 154 8.00 -3.34 -4.16
N GLY A 155 8.83 -3.87 -3.24
CA GLY A 155 10.28 -3.65 -3.20
C GLY A 155 10.65 -2.20 -2.86
N ILE A 156 9.83 -1.56 -2.01
CA ILE A 156 9.98 -0.14 -1.68
C ILE A 156 10.20 0.00 -0.18
N ASP A 157 11.47 -0.10 0.21
CA ASP A 157 11.96 0.37 1.52
C ASP A 157 11.78 1.89 1.67
N ALA A 158 11.50 2.58 0.56
CA ALA A 158 11.98 3.94 0.33
C ALA A 158 10.99 5.05 0.72
N VAL A 159 9.86 4.74 1.38
CA VAL A 159 8.93 5.76 1.88
C VAL A 159 8.80 5.78 3.39
N VAL A 160 9.93 5.54 4.07
CA VAL A 160 10.12 5.84 5.50
C VAL A 160 9.62 7.24 5.87
N GLU A 161 9.68 8.22 4.95
CA GLU A 161 9.15 9.57 5.17
C GLU A 161 7.61 9.63 5.29
N LEU A 162 6.85 8.79 4.54
CA LEU A 162 5.40 8.64 4.76
C LEU A 162 5.13 8.08 6.16
N LEU A 163 6.00 7.18 6.63
CA LEU A 163 5.87 6.50 7.91
C LEU A 163 6.25 7.40 9.12
N LYS A 164 6.89 8.55 8.90
CA LYS A 164 7.45 9.40 9.98
C LYS A 164 6.62 10.64 10.34
N GLY A 165 5.60 11.01 9.56
CA GLY A 165 4.88 12.28 9.79
C GLY A 165 3.62 12.46 8.94
N LYS A 166 2.94 13.62 9.05
CA LYS A 166 1.71 13.94 8.28
C LYS A 166 1.94 13.67 6.78
N VAL A 167 1.06 12.90 6.16
CA VAL A 167 1.13 12.63 4.71
C VAL A 167 0.73 13.92 4.01
N THR A 168 1.69 14.60 3.38
CA THR A 168 1.43 15.81 2.59
C THR A 168 1.48 15.48 1.10
N LYS A 169 0.89 16.35 0.27
CA LYS A 169 0.96 16.25 -1.19
C LYS A 169 2.40 16.05 -1.70
N ALA A 170 3.37 16.76 -1.13
CA ALA A 170 4.78 16.66 -1.53
C ALA A 170 5.39 15.28 -1.22
N ILE A 171 5.09 14.73 -0.04
CA ILE A 171 5.57 13.39 0.35
C ILE A 171 4.90 12.33 -0.53
N ALA A 172 3.61 12.45 -0.80
CA ALA A 172 2.90 11.53 -1.67
C ALA A 172 3.39 11.59 -3.13
N LYS A 173 3.68 12.78 -3.67
CA LYS A 173 4.35 12.93 -4.97
C LYS A 173 5.72 12.26 -5.02
N LYS A 174 6.50 12.35 -3.93
CA LYS A 174 7.79 11.65 -3.83
C LYS A 174 7.60 10.13 -3.82
N ALA A 175 6.56 9.62 -3.16
CA ALA A 175 6.20 8.20 -3.18
C ALA A 175 5.84 7.74 -4.61
N ILE A 176 5.00 8.51 -5.31
CA ILE A 176 4.61 8.28 -6.72
C ILE A 176 5.84 8.13 -7.60
N ARG A 177 6.77 9.10 -7.57
CA ARG A 177 8.04 9.06 -8.31
C ARG A 177 8.87 7.81 -8.02
N LYS A 178 9.00 7.46 -6.75
CA LYS A 178 9.77 6.27 -6.36
C LYS A 178 9.13 4.99 -6.88
N ILE A 179 7.81 4.86 -6.76
CA ILE A 179 7.08 3.70 -7.30
C ILE A 179 7.22 3.65 -8.82
N ALA A 180 7.10 4.79 -9.51
CA ALA A 180 7.23 4.90 -10.96
C ALA A 180 8.56 4.32 -11.44
N SER A 181 9.64 4.56 -10.70
CA SER A 181 10.98 4.07 -11.03
C SER A 181 11.22 2.57 -10.76
N ARG A 182 10.33 1.88 -10.04
CA ARG A 182 10.61 0.52 -9.50
C ARG A 182 9.73 -0.59 -10.06
N THR A 183 8.53 -0.29 -10.55
CA THR A 183 7.53 -1.30 -10.90
C THR A 183 7.20 -1.29 -12.39
N LEU A 184 7.15 -2.48 -13.00
CA LEU A 184 7.00 -2.70 -14.45
C LEU A 184 5.52 -2.69 -14.91
N GLY A 185 4.72 -1.73 -14.41
CA GLY A 185 3.28 -1.66 -14.71
C GLY A 185 2.53 -2.94 -14.32
N TRP A 186 1.66 -3.44 -15.20
CA TRP A 186 0.82 -4.63 -14.93
C TRP A 186 1.58 -5.93 -14.72
N ILE A 187 2.76 -6.09 -15.31
CA ILE A 187 3.60 -7.28 -15.07
C ILE A 187 4.18 -7.21 -13.66
N GLY A 188 4.79 -6.07 -13.29
CA GLY A 188 5.34 -5.87 -11.96
C GLY A 188 4.28 -5.92 -10.87
N ALA A 189 3.09 -5.39 -11.14
CA ALA A 189 1.99 -5.42 -10.19
C ALA A 189 1.48 -6.83 -9.92
N ALA A 190 1.44 -7.69 -10.94
CA ALA A 190 1.05 -9.08 -10.78
C ALA A 190 2.07 -9.90 -9.98
N ILE A 191 3.37 -9.61 -10.14
CA ILE A 191 4.43 -10.17 -9.29
C ILE A 191 4.23 -9.70 -7.84
N ALA A 192 4.02 -8.41 -7.63
CA ALA A 192 3.83 -7.84 -6.30
C ALA A 192 2.57 -8.38 -5.59
N VAL A 193 1.49 -8.66 -6.32
CA VAL A 193 0.27 -9.29 -5.75
C VAL A 193 0.58 -10.71 -5.30
N TYR A 194 1.33 -11.47 -6.10
CA TYR A 194 1.74 -12.83 -5.74
C TYR A 194 2.67 -12.84 -4.52
N GLU A 195 3.72 -12.00 -4.52
CA GLU A 195 4.65 -11.88 -3.40
C GLU A 195 3.97 -11.38 -2.12
N PHE A 196 2.94 -10.54 -2.27
CA PHE A 196 2.11 -10.12 -1.15
C PHE A 196 1.38 -11.31 -0.52
N GLY A 197 0.69 -12.13 -1.31
CA GLY A 197 -0.01 -13.32 -0.79
C GLY A 197 0.94 -14.39 -0.22
N ASP A 198 2.12 -14.56 -0.81
CA ASP A 198 3.18 -15.42 -0.26
C ASP A 198 3.67 -14.93 1.10
N CYS A 199 3.87 -13.61 1.25
CA CYS A 199 4.23 -13.02 2.54
C CYS A 199 3.11 -13.11 3.59
N MET A 200 1.85 -13.04 3.16
CA MET A 200 0.67 -13.25 4.02
C MET A 200 0.44 -14.73 4.37
N ASP A 201 1.34 -15.63 3.96
CA ASP A 201 1.28 -17.07 4.20
C ASP A 201 0.06 -17.78 3.56
N TRP A 202 -0.65 -17.13 2.62
CA TRP A 202 -1.86 -17.67 1.99
C TRP A 202 -1.61 -18.90 1.12
N TYR A 203 -0.38 -19.06 0.64
CA TYR A 203 -0.01 -20.12 -0.30
C TYR A 203 0.87 -21.21 0.33
N ASN A 204 1.31 -21.03 1.58
CA ASN A 204 2.12 -21.97 2.34
C ASN A 204 1.22 -22.91 3.14
N PHE A 205 0.68 -23.93 2.47
CA PHE A 205 0.25 -25.12 3.20
C PHE A 205 1.50 -25.90 3.58
N ARG A 206 1.82 -25.90 4.88
CA ARG A 206 2.66 -26.93 5.52
C ARG A 206 2.19 -28.29 5.02
N ASP A 207 3.11 -29.03 4.43
CA ASP A 207 2.97 -30.47 4.25
C ASP A 207 2.99 -31.09 5.66
N ASP A 208 1.85 -31.10 6.34
CA ASP A 208 1.68 -31.92 7.54
C ASP A 208 1.54 -33.37 7.07
N GLU A 209 2.67 -34.06 7.13
CA GLU A 209 2.86 -35.51 6.98
C GLU A 209 2.09 -36.30 8.07
#